data_AF-A0A656GJI7-F1
#
_entry.id   AF-A0A656GJI7-F1
#
_cell.length_a   1.000
_cell.length_b   1.000
_cell.length_c   1.000
_cell.angle_alpha   90.00
_cell.angle_beta   90.00
_cell.angle_gamma   90.00
#
_symmetry.space_group_name_H-M   'P 1'
#
loop_
_entity.id
_entity.type
_entity.pdbx_description
1 polymer ?
#
loop_
_entity_poly.entity_id
_entity_poly.type
_entity_poly.pdbx_seq_one_letter_code
_entity_poly.pdbx_strand_id
1 'polypeptide(L)' 'MSALFPALRMGRYEHHYVFCLPREGAPALIVAIFHERMDLMTRLVDRLKE' A
#
# COMPACT_ATOMS: atom_id res chain seq x y z
N MET A 1 16.97 6.84 9.59
CA MET A 1 16.26 6.48 8.34
C MET A 1 14.77 6.62 8.63
N SER A 2 14.13 7.72 8.20
CA SER A 2 12.68 7.92 8.38
C SER A 2 11.91 7.16 7.31
N ALA A 3 10.76 6.59 7.67
CA ALA A 3 9.87 5.99 6.69
C ALA A 3 9.35 7.06 5.71
N LEU A 4 9.35 6.77 4.40
CA LEU A 4 8.90 7.70 3.36
C LEU A 4 7.40 8.03 3.50
N PHE A 5 6.61 7.07 3.99
CA PHE A 5 5.17 7.21 4.28
C PHE A 5 4.84 6.57 5.64
N PRO A 6 4.95 7.31 6.76
CA PRO A 6 4.84 6.75 8.11
C PRO A 6 3.48 6.11 8.42
N ALA A 7 2.42 6.55 7.75
CA ALA A 7 1.06 6.06 7.94
C ALA A 7 0.70 4.87 7.04
N LEU A 8 1.52 4.56 6.03
CA LEU A 8 1.23 3.49 5.08
C LEU A 8 1.30 2.13 5.77
N ARG A 9 0.22 1.35 5.64
CA ARG A 9 0.12 -0.02 6.14
C ARG A 9 0.05 -0.99 4.97
N MET A 10 0.52 -2.20 5.21
CA MET A 10 0.46 -3.29 4.24
C MET A 10 -0.01 -4.57 4.93
N GLY A 11 -0.90 -5.30 4.27
CA GLY A 11 -1.29 -6.66 4.61
C GLY A 11 -1.14 -7.58 3.40
N ARG A 12 -0.90 -8.87 3.65
CA ARG A 12 -0.89 -9.90 2.60
C ARG A 12 -2.04 -10.87 2.82
N TYR A 13 -2.77 -11.18 1.76
CA TYR A 13 -3.75 -12.26 1.73
C TYR A 13 -3.51 -13.10 0.48
N GLU A 14 -3.22 -14.38 0.67
CA GLU A 14 -2.76 -15.27 -0.39
C GLU A 14 -1.62 -14.61 -1.21
N HIS A 15 -1.76 -14.57 -2.53
CA HIS A 15 -0.79 -14.00 -3.45
C HIS A 15 -0.90 -12.47 -3.63
N HIS A 16 -1.72 -11.79 -2.82
CA HIS A 16 -2.00 -10.37 -2.97
C HIS A 16 -1.51 -9.54 -1.78
N TYR A 17 -0.87 -8.43 -2.09
CA TYR A 17 -0.48 -7.39 -1.16
C TYR A 17 -1.46 -6.24 -1.25
N VAL A 18 -2.01 -5.85 -0.11
CA VAL A 18 -2.96 -4.74 0.04
C VAL A 18 -2.26 -3.62 0.79
N PHE A 19 -2.22 -2.44 0.20
CA PHE A 19 -1.67 -1.22 0.80
C PHE A 19 -2.81 -0.28 1.17
N CYS A 20 -2.77 0.24 2.40
CA CYS A 20 -3.81 1.14 2.88
C CYS A 20 -3.30 2.27 3.76
N LEU A 21 -4.10 3.33 3.82
CA LEU A 21 -3.94 4.46 4.74
C LEU A 21 -5.06 4.43 5.78
N PRO A 22 -4.74 4.46 7.09
CA PRO A 22 -5.76 4.57 8.12
C PRO A 22 -6.50 5.91 8.01
N ARG A 23 -7.81 5.89 8.27
CA ARG A 23 -8.66 7.08 8.32
C ARG A 23 -9.38 7.11 9.65
N GLU A 24 -9.43 8.27 10.28
CA GLU A 24 -10.17 8.45 11.52
C GLU A 24 -11.68 8.40 11.25
N GLY A 25 -12.41 7.60 12.04
CA GLY A 25 -13.87 7.46 11.91
C GLY A 25 -14.37 6.84 10.60
N ALA A 26 -13.48 6.26 9.78
CA ALA A 26 -13.83 5.67 8.49
C ALA A 26 -12.99 4.41 8.20
N PRO A 27 -13.45 3.53 7.29
CA PRO A 27 -12.62 2.43 6.82
C PRO A 27 -11.29 2.91 6.22
N ALA A 28 -10.25 2.06 6.33
CA ALA A 28 -8.95 2.35 5.73
C ALA A 28 -9.09 2.56 4.21
N LEU A 29 -8.39 3.56 3.69
CA LEU A 29 -8.34 3.81 2.26
C LEU A 29 -7.37 2.83 1.60
N ILE A 30 -7.87 1.97 0.74
CA ILE A 30 -7.02 1.09 -0.06
C ILE A 30 -6.38 1.92 -1.18
N VAL A 31 -5.06 2.06 -1.11
CA VAL A 31 -4.28 2.78 -2.13
C VAL A 31 -3.80 1.85 -3.23
N ALA A 32 -3.51 0.59 -2.94
CA ALA A 32 -3.12 -0.37 -3.97
C ALA A 32 -3.41 -1.83 -3.57
N ILE A 33 -3.62 -2.66 -4.58
CA ILE A 33 -3.63 -4.13 -4.46
C ILE A 33 -2.71 -4.66 -5.57
N PHE A 34 -1.69 -5.42 -5.20
CA PHE A 34 -0.74 -6.01 -6.14
C PHE A 34 -0.62 -7.51 -5.95
N HIS A 35 -0.48 -8.23 -7.05
CA HIS A 35 -0.11 -9.64 -7.01
C HIS A 35 1.40 -9.77 -6.72
N GLU A 36 1.80 -10.80 -5.98
CA GLU A 36 3.20 -11.07 -5.58
C GLU A 36 4.19 -11.26 -6.74
N ARG A 37 3.67 -11.55 -7.95
CA ARG A 37 4.48 -11.72 -9.17
C ARG A 37 4.76 -10.39 -9.87
N MET A 38 4.17 -9.31 -9.39
CA MET A 38 4.38 -7.98 -9.94
C MET A 38 5.59 -7.34 -9.27
N ASP A 39 6.20 -6.37 -9.96
CA ASP A 39 7.14 -5.46 -9.32
C ASP A 39 6.38 -4.50 -8.38
N LEU A 40 6.22 -4.97 -7.14
CA LEU A 40 5.41 -4.34 -6.12
C LEU A 40 5.94 -2.96 -5.72
N MET A 41 7.26 -2.81 -5.62
CA MET A 41 7.87 -1.55 -5.17
C MET A 41 7.76 -0.48 -6.25
N THR A 42 8.07 -0.82 -7.50
CA THR A 42 7.97 0.12 -8.62
C THR A 42 6.53 0.62 -8.78
N ARG A 43 5.55 -0.30 -8.80
CA ARG A 43 4.15 0.08 -8.97
C ARG A 43 3.56 0.84 -7.79
N LEU A 44 3.99 0.55 -6.56
CA LEU A 44 3.56 1.30 -5.39
C LEU A 44 4.06 2.75 -5.45
N VAL A 45 5.35 2.93 -5.79
CA VAL A 45 5.96 4.25 -5.88
C VAL A 45 5.30 5.09 -6.97
N ASP A 46 5.05 4.53 -8.14
CA ASP A 46 4.39 5.25 -9.24
C ASP A 46 3.00 5.74 -8.82
N ARG A 47 2.22 4.89 -8.14
CA ARG A 47 0.89 5.25 -7.66
C ARG A 47 0.88 6.30 -6.55
N LEU A 48 1.92 6.37 -5.73
CA LEU A 48 2.03 7.37 -4.66
C LEU A 48 2.54 8.73 -5.14
N LYS A 49 2.98 8.84 -6.39
CA LYS A 49 3.43 10.10 -7.02
C LYS A 49 2.33 10.84 -7.79
N GLU A 50 1.22 10.17 -8.09
CA GLU A 50 -0.01 10.77 -8.67
C GLU A 50 -0.81 11.54 -7.59
#